data_AF-A0A7Y6BS55-F1
#
_entry.id   AF-A0A7Y6BS55-F1
#
_cell.length_a   1.000
_cell.length_b   1.000
_cell.length_c   1.000
_cell.angle_alpha   90.00
_cell.angle_beta   90.00
_cell.angle_gamma   90.00
#
_symmetry.space_group_name_H-M   'P 1'
#
loop_
_entity.id
_entity.type
_entity.pdbx_description
1 polymer ?
#
loop_
_entity_poly.entity_id
_entity_poly.type
_entity_poly.pdbx_seq_one_letter_code
_entity_poly.pdbx_strand_id
1 'polypeptide(L)'
;MTKEQCRSELKKMAWRLQYRSKVTANKEFGMVFDITTIDSFENDSISRIHVEEIFALIPSDVGKKVIHDVYLCGKSEKEVSADLQISQQGVNKWKKKTLSFLSTKLSS
;
A
#
# COMPACT_ATOMS: atom_id res chain seq x y z
N MET A 1 31.34 -26.76 -3.70
CA MET A 1 30.26 -25.90 -4.19
C MET A 1 30.08 -26.18 -5.68
N THR A 2 29.01 -26.87 -6.08
CA THR A 2 28.78 -27.25 -7.49
C THR A 2 28.30 -26.04 -8.30
N LYS A 3 28.57 -26.03 -9.60
CA LYS A 3 28.21 -24.92 -10.53
C LYS A 3 26.72 -24.54 -10.45
N GLU A 4 25.85 -25.50 -10.17
CA GLU A 4 24.41 -25.32 -10.01
C GLU A 4 24.02 -24.60 -8.73
N GLN A 5 24.71 -24.87 -7.61
CA GLN A 5 24.50 -24.15 -6.34
C GLN A 5 24.87 -22.68 -6.49
N CYS A 6 25.99 -22.38 -7.17
CA CYS A 6 26.41 -21.01 -7.43
C CYS A 6 25.39 -20.25 -8.29
N ARG A 7 24.83 -20.91 -9.30
CA ARG A 7 23.77 -20.32 -10.15
C ARG A 7 22.47 -20.06 -9.38
N SER A 8 22.12 -20.94 -8.44
CA SER A 8 20.95 -20.77 -7.57
C SER A 8 21.12 -19.57 -6.62
N GLU A 9 22.28 -19.44 -5.99
CA GLU A 9 22.56 -18.31 -5.10
C GLU A 9 22.62 -16.98 -5.87
N LEU A 10 23.22 -16.96 -7.06
CA LEU A 10 23.18 -15.77 -7.94
C LEU A 10 21.75 -15.36 -8.29
N LYS A 11 20.86 -16.32 -8.60
CA LYS A 11 19.45 -16.02 -8.87
C LYS A 11 18.74 -15.44 -7.65
N LYS A 12 18.99 -15.97 -6.46
CA LYS A 12 18.41 -15.45 -5.21
C LYS A 12 18.91 -14.03 -4.91
N MET A 13 20.20 -13.77 -5.12
CA MET A 13 20.78 -12.43 -4.95
C MET A 13 20.19 -11.43 -5.95
N ALA A 14 20.09 -11.80 -7.22
CA ALA A 14 19.46 -10.97 -8.25
C ALA A 14 18.00 -10.66 -7.92
N TRP A 15 17.23 -11.66 -7.47
CA TRP A 15 15.83 -11.47 -7.05
C TRP A 15 15.72 -10.51 -5.86
N ARG A 16 16.57 -10.66 -4.84
CA ARG A 16 16.60 -9.76 -3.68
C ARG A 16 16.93 -8.33 -4.08
N LEU A 17 17.89 -8.14 -4.99
CA LEU A 17 18.25 -6.83 -5.53
C LEU A 17 17.06 -6.18 -6.25
N GLN A 18 16.44 -6.91 -7.17
CA GLN A 18 15.29 -6.42 -7.93
C GLN A 18 14.09 -6.10 -7.02
N TYR A 19 13.82 -6.97 -6.04
CA TYR A 19 12.77 -6.74 -5.06
C TYR A 19 13.03 -5.48 -4.23
N ARG A 20 14.27 -5.28 -3.75
CA ARG A 20 14.67 -4.08 -3.00
C ARG A 20 14.47 -2.82 -3.85
N SER A 21 14.93 -2.80 -5.10
CA SER A 21 14.73 -1.67 -6.01
C SER A 21 13.25 -1.35 -6.22
N LYS A 22 12.40 -2.38 -6.39
CA LYS A 22 10.95 -2.21 -6.53
C LYS A 22 10.29 -1.63 -5.28
N VAL A 23 10.70 -2.09 -4.10
CA VAL A 23 10.20 -1.56 -2.82
C VAL A 23 10.64 -0.12 -2.61
N THR A 24 11.89 0.21 -2.89
CA THR A 24 12.42 1.58 -2.80
C THR A 24 11.70 2.52 -3.77
N ALA A 25 11.58 2.14 -5.05
CA ALA A 25 10.89 2.96 -6.05
C ALA A 25 9.42 3.24 -5.67
N ASN A 26 8.71 2.26 -5.11
CA ASN A 26 7.33 2.46 -4.65
C ASN A 26 7.25 3.41 -3.45
N LYS A 27 8.25 3.41 -2.55
CA LYS A 27 8.31 4.35 -1.43
C LYS A 27 8.62 5.77 -1.91
N GLU A 28 9.57 5.90 -2.82
CA GLU A 28 9.94 7.20 -3.40
C GLU A 28 8.79 7.79 -4.21
N PHE A 29 8.08 6.98 -5.01
CA PHE A 29 6.92 7.43 -5.76
C PHE A 29 5.76 7.89 -4.85
N GLY A 30 5.54 7.22 -3.71
CA GLY A 30 4.56 7.69 -2.71
C GLY A 30 4.93 9.04 -2.08
N MET A 31 6.23 9.35 -1.97
CA MET A 31 6.72 10.60 -1.39
C MET A 31 6.64 11.79 -2.37
N VAL A 32 6.67 11.53 -3.69
CA VAL A 32 6.54 12.58 -4.72
C VAL A 32 5.13 13.20 -4.75
N PHE A 33 4.10 12.46 -4.34
CA PHE A 33 2.73 12.99 -4.24
C PHE A 33 2.52 13.94 -3.05
N ASP A 34 3.39 13.91 -2.04
CA ASP A 34 3.23 14.66 -0.78
C ASP A 34 3.76 16.11 -0.88
N ILE A 35 4.46 16.45 -1.97
CA ILE A 35 5.17 17.73 -2.13
C ILE A 35 4.35 18.79 -2.89
N THR A 36 3.21 18.44 -3.49
CA THR A 36 2.50 19.34 -4.42
C THR A 36 1.30 20.11 -3.85
N THR A 37 0.95 19.98 -2.57
CA THR A 37 -0.19 20.71 -1.98
C THR A 37 0.27 21.85 -1.09
N ILE A 38 0.19 23.08 -1.61
CA ILE A 38 0.09 24.28 -0.78
C ILE A 38 -1.33 24.26 -0.19
N ASP A 39 -1.43 23.92 1.10
CA ASP A 39 -2.69 23.73 1.80
C ASP A 39 -3.46 25.05 1.96
N SER A 40 -4.62 25.14 1.31
CA SER A 40 -5.69 26.08 1.68
C SER A 40 -6.75 25.33 2.49
N PHE A 41 -7.38 25.99 3.45
CA PHE A 41 -8.44 25.39 4.28
C PHE A 41 -9.59 24.79 3.45
N GLU A 42 -9.92 25.43 2.32
CA GLU A 42 -10.88 24.88 1.36
C GLU A 42 -10.37 23.63 0.67
N ASN A 43 -9.09 23.57 0.26
CA ASN A 43 -8.51 22.35 -0.33
C ASN A 43 -8.45 21.19 0.66
N ASP A 44 -8.12 21.43 1.93
CA ASP A 44 -8.12 20.40 2.97
C ASP A 44 -9.55 19.88 3.24
N SER A 45 -10.52 20.78 3.34
CA SER A 45 -11.93 20.42 3.53
C SER A 45 -12.49 19.62 2.35
N ILE A 46 -12.18 20.05 1.11
CA ILE A 46 -12.55 19.35 -0.12
C ILE A 46 -11.84 17.99 -0.17
N SER A 47 -10.55 17.92 0.15
CA SER A 47 -9.78 16.67 0.20
C SER A 47 -10.41 15.67 1.18
N ARG A 48 -10.78 16.12 2.38
CA ARG A 48 -11.40 15.27 3.41
C ARG A 48 -12.76 14.72 2.98
N ILE A 49 -13.59 15.55 2.35
CA ILE A 49 -14.89 15.12 1.78
C ILE A 49 -14.66 14.02 0.73
N HIS A 50 -13.70 14.22 -0.18
CA HIS A 50 -13.38 13.22 -1.20
C HIS A 50 -12.84 11.90 -0.57
N VAL A 51 -12.04 11.97 0.49
CA VAL A 51 -11.56 10.78 1.19
C VAL A 51 -12.71 10.01 1.83
N GLU A 52 -13.65 10.67 2.51
CA GLU A 52 -14.81 10.01 3.12
C GLU A 52 -15.71 9.34 2.08
N GLU A 53 -15.94 9.99 0.94
CA GLU A 53 -16.69 9.42 -0.19
C GLU A 53 -15.99 8.19 -0.77
N ILE A 54 -14.67 8.24 -0.98
CA ILE A 54 -13.87 7.10 -1.44
C ILE A 54 -13.96 5.93 -0.45
N PHE A 55 -13.89 6.23 0.85
CA PHE A 55 -14.03 5.20 1.90
C PHE A 55 -15.44 4.62 1.93
N ALA A 56 -16.47 5.42 1.71
CA ALA A 56 -17.86 4.95 1.63
C ALA A 56 -18.08 3.92 0.50
N LEU A 57 -17.30 4.00 -0.59
CA LEU A 57 -17.35 3.02 -1.68
C LEU A 57 -16.84 1.64 -1.27
N ILE A 58 -15.98 1.53 -0.26
CA ILE A 58 -15.37 0.26 0.16
C ILE A 58 -16.42 -0.59 0.89
N PRO A 59 -16.85 -1.73 0.31
CA PRO A 59 -17.95 -2.52 0.87
C PRO A 59 -17.54 -3.41 2.05
N SER A 60 -16.23 -3.56 2.31
CA SER A 60 -15.71 -4.44 3.36
C SER A 60 -15.11 -3.62 4.49
N ASP A 61 -15.59 -3.84 5.71
CA ASP A 61 -15.05 -3.18 6.91
C ASP A 61 -13.58 -3.51 7.15
N VAL A 62 -13.16 -4.75 6.87
CA VAL A 62 -11.75 -5.15 6.96
C VAL A 62 -10.93 -4.43 5.90
N GLY A 63 -11.41 -4.35 4.66
CA GLY A 63 -10.75 -3.61 3.59
C GLY A 63 -10.63 -2.12 3.91
N LYS A 64 -11.68 -1.53 4.47
CA LYS A 64 -11.74 -0.14 4.91
C LYS A 64 -10.72 0.13 6.01
N LYS A 65 -10.71 -0.70 7.07
CA LYS A 65 -9.79 -0.57 8.19
C LYS A 65 -8.32 -0.75 7.78
N VAL A 66 -8.04 -1.70 6.88
CA VAL A 66 -6.68 -1.88 6.34
C VAL A 66 -6.20 -0.64 5.59
N ILE A 67 -7.02 -0.04 4.73
CA ILE A 67 -6.61 1.18 3.99
C ILE A 67 -6.49 2.37 4.93
N HIS A 68 -7.41 2.53 5.88
CA HIS A 68 -7.34 3.57 6.91
C HIS A 68 -6.02 3.49 7.69
N ASP A 69 -5.74 2.34 8.28
CA ASP A 69 -4.61 2.20 9.19
C ASP A 69 -3.26 2.32 8.46
N VAL A 70 -3.18 1.82 7.23
CA VAL A 70 -1.94 1.89 6.43
C VAL A 70 -1.67 3.30 5.89
N TYR A 71 -2.70 3.99 5.37
CA TYR A 71 -2.51 5.24 4.63
C TYR A 71 -2.86 6.50 5.42
N LEU A 72 -3.88 6.48 6.29
CA LEU A 72 -4.25 7.62 7.13
C LEU A 72 -3.51 7.63 8.46
N CYS A 73 -3.30 6.47 9.08
CA CYS A 73 -2.57 6.36 10.35
C CYS A 73 -1.07 6.07 10.18
N GLY A 74 -0.60 5.81 8.95
CA GLY A 74 0.80 5.50 8.67
C GLY A 74 1.33 4.22 9.30
N LYS A 75 0.45 3.30 9.73
CA LYS A 75 0.88 2.02 10.34
C LYS A 75 1.48 1.10 9.30
N SER A 76 2.51 0.35 9.70
CA SER A 76 3.04 -0.73 8.89
C SER A 76 2.05 -1.89 8.77
N GLU A 77 2.14 -2.66 7.68
CA GLU A 77 1.31 -3.87 7.50
C GLU A 77 1.47 -4.88 8.66
N LYS A 78 2.61 -4.86 9.35
CA LYS A 78 2.87 -5.71 10.51
C LYS A 78 2.06 -5.24 11.73
N GLU A 79 1.99 -3.94 11.98
CA GLU A 79 1.17 -3.38 13.08
C GLU A 79 -0.31 -3.62 12.80
N VAL A 80 -0.76 -3.37 11.57
CA VAL A 80 -2.15 -3.66 11.16
C VAL A 80 -2.48 -5.16 11.27
N SER A 81 -1.50 -6.03 11.01
CA SER A 81 -1.69 -7.48 11.17
C SER A 81 -1.93 -7.88 12.62
N ALA A 82 -1.25 -7.21 13.57
CA ALA A 82 -1.46 -7.41 15.00
C ALA A 82 -2.83 -6.89 15.45
N ASP A 83 -3.23 -5.70 14.99
CA ASP A 83 -4.50 -5.07 15.33
C ASP A 83 -5.72 -5.85 14.82
N LEU A 84 -5.60 -6.47 13.65
CA LEU A 84 -6.67 -7.24 13.01
C LEU A 84 -6.60 -8.75 13.28
N GLN A 85 -5.57 -9.21 13.98
CA GLN A 85 -5.28 -10.64 14.21
C GLN A 85 -5.31 -11.49 12.93
N ILE A 86 -4.82 -10.93 11.82
CA ILE A 86 -4.64 -11.63 10.55
C ILE A 86 -3.16 -11.68 10.19
N SER A 87 -2.77 -12.55 9.26
CA SER A 87 -1.38 -12.56 8.80
C SER A 87 -1.04 -11.27 8.04
N GLN A 88 0.23 -10.86 8.06
CA GLN A 88 0.73 -9.74 7.24
C GLN A 88 0.41 -9.95 5.75
N GLN A 89 0.44 -11.20 5.28
CA GLN A 89 0.02 -11.55 3.92
C GLN A 89 -1.47 -11.31 3.69
N GLY A 90 -2.31 -11.57 4.70
CA GLY A 90 -3.73 -11.24 4.71
C GLY A 90 -3.99 -9.73 4.61
N VAL A 91 -3.24 -8.92 5.37
CA VAL A 91 -3.29 -7.44 5.26
C VAL A 91 -2.95 -7.00 3.84
N ASN A 92 -1.85 -7.50 3.28
CA ASN A 92 -1.43 -7.15 1.91
C ASN A 92 -2.47 -7.58 0.86
N LYS A 93 -3.08 -8.77 1.03
CA LYS A 93 -4.15 -9.24 0.15
C LYS A 93 -5.38 -8.32 0.20
N TRP A 94 -5.81 -7.93 1.40
CA TRP A 94 -6.90 -6.97 1.57
C TRP A 94 -6.56 -5.61 0.97
N LYS A 95 -5.36 -5.07 1.25
CA LYS A 95 -4.87 -3.82 0.69
C LYS A 95 -4.97 -3.81 -0.85
N LYS A 96 -4.41 -4.83 -1.51
CA LYS A 96 -4.46 -4.96 -2.97
C LYS A 96 -5.89 -5.09 -3.50
N LYS A 97 -6.72 -5.92 -2.85
CA LYS A 97 -8.12 -6.13 -3.26
C LYS A 97 -8.91 -4.83 -3.19
N THR A 98 -8.78 -4.09 -2.09
CA THR A 98 -9.49 -2.82 -1.88
C THR A 98 -9.02 -1.75 -2.86
N LEU A 99 -7.70 -1.59 -3.06
CA LEU A 99 -7.16 -0.62 -4.02
C LEU A 99 -7.55 -0.94 -5.46
N SER A 100 -7.55 -2.22 -5.85
CA SER A 100 -8.01 -2.63 -7.18
C SER A 100 -9.48 -2.31 -7.38
N PHE A 101 -10.32 -2.54 -6.37
CA PHE A 101 -11.73 -2.21 -6.42
C PHE A 101 -11.95 -0.70 -6.56
N LEU A 102 -11.25 0.11 -5.75
CA LEU A 102 -11.33 1.58 -5.83
C LEU A 102 -10.87 2.09 -7.19
N SER A 103 -9.77 1.56 -7.72
CA SER A 103 -9.27 1.93 -9.05
C SER A 103 -10.32 1.67 -10.14
N THR A 104 -10.99 0.51 -10.12
CA THR A 104 -12.07 0.24 -11.08
C THR A 104 -13.26 1.19 -10.88
N LYS A 105 -13.66 1.47 -9.64
CA LYS A 105 -14.79 2.34 -9.33
C LYS A 105 -14.56 3.81 -9.66
N LEU A 106 -13.34 4.30 -9.49
CA LEU A 106 -12.96 5.69 -9.76
C LEU A 106 -12.62 5.94 -11.24
N SER A 107 -12.33 4.88 -12.00
CA SER A 107 -12.07 4.99 -13.45
C SER A 107 -13.30 4.72 -14.32
N SER A 108 -14.45 4.41 -13.70
CA SER A 108 -15.75 4.19 -14.38
C SER A 108 -16.63 5.42 -14.22
#